data_AF-A0A6L3EXF4-F1
#
_entry.id   AF-A0A6L3EXF4-F1
#
_cell.length_a   1.000
_cell.length_b   1.000
_cell.length_c   1.000
_cell.angle_alpha   90.00
_cell.angle_beta   90.00
_cell.angle_gamma   90.00
#
_symmetry.space_group_name_H-M   'P 1'
#
loop_
_entity.id
_entity.type
_entity.pdbx_description
1 polymer ?
#
loop_
_entity_poly.entity_id
_entity_poly.type
_entity_poly.pdbx_seq_one_letter_code
_entity_poly.pdbx_strand_id
1 'polypeptide(L)'
;GMFRAAWTIDAIIWLMLGGILIAAAGILRHQTPIRARFISVCGLIQTFGGLGSFLRLDGISDIAARYVLTAPAQKAGLLNSYLDLWRVISSLNHIAVLFQGVGFLLVVWGFYTLRGFPRWLAIWFGLPGLLAIVQFGIFITGAAYVFALNVLGLVAGNIALNLAITITMWQPSKELISTLLKSSKTMERGKKDSQ
;
A
#
# COMPACT_ATOMS: atom_id res chain seq x y z
N GLY A 1 3.46 -20.65 11.88
CA GLY A 1 4.12 -19.36 12.13
C GLY A 1 4.29 -18.55 10.86
N MET A 2 5.18 -18.96 9.96
CA MET A 2 5.58 -18.18 8.77
C MET A 2 4.43 -17.88 7.79
N PHE A 3 3.52 -18.84 7.54
CA PHE A 3 2.35 -18.60 6.66
C PHE A 3 1.47 -17.46 7.16
N ARG A 4 1.14 -17.44 8.45
CA ARG A 4 0.31 -16.38 9.05
C ARG A 4 1.03 -15.03 9.00
N ALA A 5 2.31 -14.99 9.35
CA ALA A 5 3.10 -13.76 9.29
C ALA A 5 3.15 -13.18 7.87
N ALA A 6 3.38 -14.01 6.85
CA ALA A 6 3.42 -13.57 5.46
C ALA A 6 2.09 -12.91 5.01
N TRP A 7 0.95 -13.53 5.32
CA TRP A 7 -0.35 -12.99 4.92
C TRP A 7 -0.82 -11.81 5.78
N THR A 8 -0.39 -11.71 7.04
CA THR A 8 -0.61 -10.50 7.85
C THR A 8 0.17 -9.32 7.27
N ILE A 9 1.44 -9.54 6.89
CA ILE A 9 2.26 -8.52 6.22
C ILE A 9 1.63 -8.12 4.88
N ASP A 10 1.15 -9.11 4.08
CA ASP A 10 0.43 -8.85 2.84
C ASP A 10 -0.79 -7.94 3.10
N ALA A 11 -1.64 -8.28 4.07
CA ALA A 11 -2.81 -7.48 4.44
C ALA A 11 -2.44 -6.04 4.80
N ILE A 12 -1.38 -5.84 5.57
CA ILE A 12 -0.87 -4.51 5.94
C ILE A 12 -0.44 -3.73 4.69
N ILE A 13 0.28 -4.36 3.76
CA ILE A 13 0.72 -3.72 2.52
C ILE A 13 -0.49 -3.27 1.69
N TRP A 14 -1.52 -4.11 1.55
CA TRP A 14 -2.77 -3.75 0.87
C TRP A 14 -3.42 -2.51 1.48
N LEU A 15 -3.52 -2.47 2.82
CA LEU A 15 -4.08 -1.34 3.55
C LEU A 15 -3.23 -0.07 3.40
N MET A 16 -1.91 -0.18 3.46
CA MET A 16 -0.99 0.96 3.28
C MET A 16 -1.15 1.57 1.88
N LEU A 17 -1.20 0.74 0.84
CA LEU A 17 -1.40 1.21 -0.53
C LEU A 17 -2.76 1.89 -0.73
N GLY A 18 -3.83 1.29 -0.19
CA GLY A 18 -5.15 1.90 -0.21
C GLY A 18 -5.17 3.25 0.53
N GLY A 19 -4.52 3.31 1.70
CA GLY A 19 -4.36 4.53 2.48
C GLY A 19 -3.61 5.63 1.74
N ILE A 20 -2.52 5.30 1.05
CA ILE A 20 -1.76 6.25 0.22
C ILE A 20 -2.64 6.85 -0.88
N LEU A 21 -3.43 6.02 -1.58
CA LEU A 21 -4.35 6.50 -2.61
C LEU A 21 -5.43 7.42 -2.04
N ILE A 22 -6.03 7.06 -0.90
CA ILE A 22 -7.04 7.89 -0.22
C ILE A 22 -6.42 9.23 0.23
N ALA A 23 -5.21 9.23 0.78
CA ALA A 23 -4.50 10.44 1.18
C ALA A 23 -4.21 11.34 -0.03
N ALA A 24 -3.70 10.78 -1.12
CA ALA A 24 -3.43 11.51 -2.37
C ALA A 24 -4.71 12.11 -2.98
N ALA A 25 -5.83 11.37 -2.95
CA ALA A 25 -7.14 11.90 -3.33
C ALA A 25 -7.53 13.11 -2.48
N GLY A 26 -7.31 13.05 -1.16
CA GLY A 26 -7.55 14.16 -0.24
C GLY A 26 -6.76 15.43 -0.59
N ILE A 27 -5.49 15.28 -0.97
CA ILE A 27 -4.62 16.40 -1.42
C ILE A 27 -5.13 16.99 -2.74
N LEU A 28 -5.52 16.15 -3.69
CA LEU A 28 -5.94 16.56 -5.03
C LEU A 28 -7.39 17.05 -5.13
N ARG A 29 -8.20 16.91 -4.07
CA ARG A 29 -9.66 17.13 -4.10
C ARG A 29 -10.07 18.53 -4.58
N HIS A 30 -9.29 19.55 -4.24
CA HIS A 30 -9.63 20.95 -4.52
C HIS A 30 -9.25 21.40 -5.93
N GLN A 31 -8.29 20.72 -6.56
CA GLN A 31 -7.79 21.11 -7.88
C GLN A 31 -8.34 20.23 -8.99
N THR A 32 -8.52 18.94 -8.71
CA THR A 32 -9.04 17.96 -9.68
C THR A 32 -10.07 17.04 -9.00
N PRO A 33 -11.29 17.52 -8.71
CA PRO A 33 -12.26 16.80 -7.89
C PRO A 33 -12.73 15.47 -8.51
N ILE A 34 -12.93 15.44 -9.84
CA ILE A 34 -13.33 14.21 -10.55
C ILE A 34 -12.24 13.14 -10.39
N ARG A 35 -10.98 13.51 -10.62
CA ARG A 35 -9.84 12.62 -10.48
C ARG A 35 -9.68 12.12 -9.05
N ALA A 36 -9.79 13.02 -8.07
CA ALA A 36 -9.72 12.66 -6.65
C ALA A 36 -10.78 11.62 -6.27
N ARG A 37 -12.02 11.74 -6.78
CA ARG A 37 -13.06 10.71 -6.58
C ARG A 37 -12.65 9.37 -7.17
N PHE A 38 -12.16 9.33 -8.41
CA PHE A 38 -11.67 8.08 -9.02
C PHE A 38 -10.51 7.47 -8.22
N ILE A 39 -9.54 8.27 -7.78
CA ILE A 39 -8.43 7.81 -6.94
C ILE A 39 -8.96 7.24 -5.62
N SER A 40 -9.95 7.88 -4.97
CA SER A 40 -10.54 7.37 -3.73
C SER A 40 -11.26 6.03 -3.93
N VAL A 41 -11.96 5.85 -5.06
CA VAL A 41 -12.59 4.57 -5.41
C VAL A 41 -11.52 3.48 -5.61
N CYS A 42 -10.43 3.81 -6.31
CA CYS A 42 -9.29 2.90 -6.46
C CYS A 42 -8.70 2.52 -5.09
N GLY A 43 -8.52 3.50 -4.20
CA GLY A 43 -8.02 3.27 -2.84
C GLY A 43 -8.96 2.39 -2.00
N LEU A 44 -10.28 2.57 -2.11
CA LEU A 44 -11.26 1.71 -1.45
C LEU A 44 -11.21 0.29 -2.00
N ILE A 45 -11.23 0.11 -3.33
CA ILE A 45 -11.11 -1.21 -3.97
C ILE A 45 -9.81 -1.91 -3.55
N GLN A 46 -8.72 -1.16 -3.39
CA GLN A 46 -7.46 -1.69 -2.88
C GLN A 46 -7.59 -2.26 -1.47
N THR A 47 -8.36 -1.61 -0.59
CA THR A 47 -8.60 -2.15 0.76
C THR A 47 -9.43 -3.44 0.74
N PHE A 48 -10.30 -3.64 -0.26
CA PHE A 48 -10.97 -4.93 -0.48
C PHE A 48 -9.99 -6.05 -0.88
N GLY A 49 -8.86 -5.73 -1.54
CA GLY A 49 -7.76 -6.69 -1.74
C GLY A 49 -7.19 -7.22 -0.41
N GLY A 50 -7.20 -6.40 0.64
CA GLY A 50 -6.86 -6.80 2.00
C GLY A 50 -7.80 -7.90 2.56
N LEU A 51 -9.08 -7.89 2.20
CA LEU A 51 -10.01 -8.98 2.56
C LEU A 51 -9.58 -10.32 1.96
N GLY A 52 -8.99 -10.32 0.75
CA GLY A 52 -8.38 -11.52 0.17
C GLY A 52 -7.29 -12.11 1.09
N SER A 53 -6.50 -11.26 1.74
CA SER A 53 -5.48 -11.69 2.71
C SER A 53 -6.09 -12.30 3.98
N PHE A 54 -7.19 -11.71 4.49
CA PHE A 54 -7.91 -12.29 5.63
C PHE A 54 -8.58 -13.63 5.29
N LEU A 55 -9.16 -13.76 4.10
CA LEU A 55 -9.71 -15.03 3.61
C LEU A 55 -8.63 -16.12 3.46
N ARG A 56 -7.39 -15.76 3.09
CA ARG A 56 -6.24 -16.68 3.11
C ARG A 56 -5.82 -17.05 4.54
N LEU A 57 -5.81 -16.07 5.45
CA LEU A 57 -5.42 -16.29 6.84
C LEU A 57 -6.38 -17.24 7.56
N ASP A 58 -7.68 -16.98 7.50
CA ASP A 58 -8.66 -17.75 8.26
C ASP A 58 -9.26 -18.89 7.43
N GLY A 59 -9.72 -18.61 6.21
CA GLY A 59 -10.40 -19.59 5.37
C GLY A 59 -9.51 -20.72 4.89
N ILE A 60 -8.35 -20.40 4.29
CA ILE A 60 -7.43 -21.45 3.82
C ILE A 60 -6.81 -22.21 5.00
N SER A 61 -6.49 -21.53 6.11
CA SER A 61 -5.96 -22.21 7.29
C SER A 61 -6.97 -23.17 7.91
N ASP A 62 -8.25 -22.80 8.00
CA ASP A 62 -9.32 -23.69 8.50
C ASP A 62 -9.52 -24.89 7.58
N ILE A 63 -9.57 -24.66 6.26
CA ILE A 63 -9.66 -25.75 5.28
C ILE A 63 -8.46 -26.69 5.38
N ALA A 64 -7.25 -26.17 5.53
CA ALA A 64 -6.04 -26.97 5.69
C ALA A 64 -6.07 -27.80 6.98
N ALA A 65 -6.51 -27.21 8.10
CA ALA A 65 -6.65 -27.93 9.37
C ALA A 65 -7.67 -29.08 9.25
N ARG A 66 -8.82 -28.83 8.63
CA ARG A 66 -9.84 -29.85 8.36
C ARG A 66 -9.33 -30.94 7.41
N TYR A 67 -8.55 -30.58 6.38
CA TYR A 67 -8.02 -31.53 5.40
C TYR A 67 -7.18 -32.64 6.03
N VAL A 68 -6.39 -32.30 7.04
CA VAL A 68 -5.54 -33.26 7.77
C VAL A 68 -6.38 -34.27 8.55
N LEU A 69 -7.52 -33.84 9.10
CA LEU A 69 -8.39 -34.65 9.95
C LEU A 69 -9.51 -35.39 9.17
N THR A 70 -9.70 -35.06 7.89
CA THR A 70 -10.80 -35.56 7.07
C THR A 70 -10.49 -36.93 6.47
N ALA A 71 -11.48 -37.83 6.49
CA ALA A 71 -11.37 -39.16 5.89
C ALA A 71 -11.08 -39.08 4.37
N PRO A 72 -10.33 -40.03 3.77
CA PRO A 72 -9.92 -39.95 2.36
C PRO A 72 -11.07 -39.71 1.38
N ALA A 73 -12.22 -40.35 1.58
CA ALA A 73 -13.40 -40.20 0.73
C ALA A 73 -13.99 -38.76 0.71
N GLN A 74 -13.73 -37.96 1.74
CA GLN A 74 -14.25 -36.59 1.88
C GLN A 74 -13.21 -35.53 1.46
N LYS A 75 -11.94 -35.91 1.24
CA LYS A 75 -10.87 -34.98 0.88
C LYS A 75 -11.10 -34.28 -0.46
N ALA A 76 -11.74 -34.96 -1.42
CA ALA A 76 -12.05 -34.38 -2.72
C ALA A 76 -13.04 -33.20 -2.61
N GLY A 77 -14.06 -33.33 -1.75
CA GLY A 77 -15.01 -32.24 -1.49
C GLY A 77 -14.33 -31.03 -0.86
N LEU A 78 -13.43 -31.27 0.11
CA LEU A 78 -12.68 -30.20 0.76
C LEU A 78 -11.69 -29.50 -0.18
N LEU A 79 -11.09 -30.25 -1.10
CA LEU A 79 -10.23 -29.69 -2.16
C LEU A 79 -11.02 -28.79 -3.11
N ASN A 80 -12.25 -29.17 -3.48
CA ASN A 80 -13.10 -28.29 -4.28
C ASN A 80 -13.45 -26.99 -3.56
N SER A 81 -13.79 -27.06 -2.27
CA SER A 81 -14.01 -25.85 -1.45
C SER A 81 -12.78 -24.95 -1.39
N TYR A 82 -11.58 -25.53 -1.30
CA TYR A 82 -10.33 -24.78 -1.38
C TYR A 82 -10.16 -24.08 -2.73
N LEU A 83 -10.40 -24.79 -3.84
CA LEU A 83 -10.27 -24.24 -5.20
C LEU A 83 -11.26 -23.10 -5.45
N ASP A 84 -12.50 -23.22 -4.97
CA ASP A 84 -13.50 -22.17 -5.11
C ASP A 84 -13.16 -20.94 -4.28
N LEU A 85 -12.73 -21.14 -3.03
CA LEU A 85 -12.23 -20.05 -2.19
C LEU A 85 -11.01 -19.37 -2.86
N TRP A 86 -10.09 -20.15 -3.42
CA TRP A 86 -8.92 -19.64 -4.12
C TRP A 86 -9.30 -18.79 -5.35
N ARG A 87 -10.31 -19.20 -6.12
CA ARG A 87 -10.82 -18.43 -7.27
C ARG A 87 -11.39 -17.08 -6.84
N VAL A 88 -12.18 -17.05 -5.76
CA VAL A 88 -12.74 -15.80 -5.20
C VAL A 88 -11.61 -14.86 -4.77
N ILE A 89 -10.66 -15.38 -3.97
CA ILE A 89 -9.52 -14.61 -3.49
C ILE A 89 -8.68 -14.06 -4.66
N SER A 90 -8.39 -14.90 -5.65
CA SER A 90 -7.58 -14.48 -6.81
C SER A 90 -8.30 -13.40 -7.63
N SER A 91 -9.61 -13.52 -7.81
CA SER A 91 -10.41 -12.52 -8.53
C SER A 91 -10.40 -11.16 -7.82
N LEU A 92 -10.60 -11.16 -6.50
CA LEU A 92 -10.50 -9.95 -5.68
C LEU A 92 -9.11 -9.31 -5.79
N ASN A 93 -8.06 -10.12 -5.70
CA ASN A 93 -6.70 -9.63 -5.82
C ASN A 93 -6.41 -9.06 -7.21
N HIS A 94 -6.83 -9.70 -8.29
CA HIS A 94 -6.59 -9.21 -9.65
C HIS A 94 -7.28 -7.86 -9.90
N ILE A 95 -8.54 -7.72 -9.47
CA ILE A 95 -9.27 -6.45 -9.55
C ILE A 95 -8.53 -5.38 -8.74
N ALA A 96 -8.16 -5.69 -7.50
CA ALA A 96 -7.47 -4.73 -6.65
C ALA A 96 -6.13 -4.29 -7.26
N VAL A 97 -5.31 -5.21 -7.80
CA VAL A 97 -4.06 -4.86 -8.52
C VAL A 97 -4.33 -3.97 -9.73
N LEU A 98 -5.37 -4.22 -10.53
CA LEU A 98 -5.70 -3.36 -11.66
C LEU A 98 -6.02 -1.93 -11.20
N PHE A 99 -6.88 -1.79 -10.20
CA PHE A 99 -7.28 -0.50 -9.64
C PHE A 99 -6.14 0.21 -8.91
N GLN A 100 -5.21 -0.53 -8.30
CA GLN A 100 -3.93 0.01 -7.82
C GLN A 100 -3.18 0.69 -8.97
N GLY A 101 -2.99 -0.02 -10.08
CA GLY A 101 -2.31 0.48 -11.26
C GLY A 101 -2.91 1.79 -11.75
N VAL A 102 -4.21 1.79 -11.99
CA VAL A 102 -4.96 2.98 -12.43
C VAL A 102 -4.88 4.10 -11.41
N GLY A 103 -5.10 3.82 -10.12
CA GLY A 103 -5.08 4.80 -9.05
C GLY A 103 -3.73 5.53 -8.95
N PHE A 104 -2.63 4.80 -8.96
CA PHE A 104 -1.29 5.39 -8.88
C PHE A 104 -0.93 6.20 -10.13
N LEU A 105 -1.30 5.75 -11.34
CA LEU A 105 -1.10 6.53 -12.56
C LEU A 105 -1.90 7.86 -12.53
N LEU A 106 -3.12 7.84 -11.99
CA LEU A 106 -3.90 9.06 -11.76
C LEU A 106 -3.26 9.96 -10.70
N VAL A 107 -2.66 9.41 -9.65
CA VAL A 107 -1.89 10.18 -8.65
C VAL A 107 -0.70 10.85 -9.30
N VAL A 108 0.09 10.13 -10.12
CA VAL A 108 1.21 10.73 -10.88
C VAL A 108 0.71 11.89 -11.70
N TRP A 109 -0.34 11.70 -12.48
CA TRP A 109 -0.90 12.77 -13.30
C TRP A 109 -1.36 13.95 -12.44
N GLY A 110 -2.03 13.71 -11.30
CA GLY A 110 -2.45 14.76 -10.37
C GLY A 110 -1.26 15.56 -9.84
N PHE A 111 -0.27 14.87 -9.27
CA PHE A 111 0.90 15.49 -8.68
C PHE A 111 1.80 16.19 -9.69
N TYR A 112 1.87 15.70 -10.92
CA TYR A 112 2.63 16.37 -11.99
C TYR A 112 2.01 17.72 -12.37
N THR A 113 0.69 17.89 -12.17
CA THR A 113 -0.02 19.15 -12.42
C THR A 113 0.02 20.12 -11.24
N LEU A 114 0.44 19.67 -10.05
CA LEU A 114 0.55 20.52 -8.86
C LEU A 114 1.76 21.45 -8.94
N ARG A 115 1.53 22.76 -8.83
CA ARG A 115 2.62 23.74 -8.67
C ARG A 115 3.27 23.55 -7.29
N GLY A 116 4.59 23.32 -7.28
CA GLY A 116 5.39 23.15 -6.06
C GLY A 116 5.59 21.71 -5.61
N PHE A 117 4.95 20.71 -6.24
CA PHE A 117 5.23 19.31 -5.96
C PHE A 117 6.49 18.83 -6.72
N PRO A 118 7.45 18.13 -6.07
CA PRO A 118 8.65 17.66 -6.77
C PRO A 118 8.31 16.62 -7.83
N ARG A 119 8.62 16.91 -9.10
CA ARG A 119 8.26 16.05 -10.26
C ARG A 119 8.86 14.65 -10.18
N TRP A 120 10.08 14.52 -9.67
CA TRP A 120 10.73 13.21 -9.52
C TRP A 120 9.98 12.31 -8.53
N LEU A 121 9.40 12.89 -7.47
CA LEU A 121 8.55 12.19 -6.51
C LEU A 121 7.24 11.76 -7.15
N ALA A 122 6.64 12.63 -7.98
CA ALA A 122 5.44 12.28 -8.74
C ALA A 122 5.70 11.12 -9.69
N ILE A 123 6.85 11.08 -10.37
CA ILE A 123 7.25 9.94 -11.23
C ILE A 123 7.44 8.67 -10.40
N TRP A 124 8.03 8.76 -9.21
CA TRP A 124 8.21 7.63 -8.31
C TRP A 124 6.89 6.98 -7.86
N PHE A 125 5.82 7.77 -7.67
CA PHE A 125 4.47 7.23 -7.48
C PHE A 125 3.98 6.38 -8.66
N GLY A 126 4.56 6.52 -9.84
CA GLY A 126 4.21 5.76 -11.04
C GLY A 126 4.76 4.34 -11.03
N LEU A 127 5.85 4.08 -10.32
CA LEU A 127 6.46 2.75 -10.23
C LEU A 127 5.50 1.68 -9.68
N PRO A 128 4.86 1.86 -8.50
CA PRO A 128 3.89 0.88 -8.00
C PRO A 128 2.66 0.75 -8.92
N GLY A 129 2.32 1.81 -9.67
CA GLY A 129 1.24 1.77 -10.66
C GLY A 129 1.58 0.92 -11.87
N LEU A 130 2.75 1.15 -12.48
CA LEU A 130 3.23 0.39 -13.63
C LEU A 130 3.47 -1.09 -13.29
N LEU A 131 4.09 -1.36 -12.14
CA LEU A 131 4.29 -2.73 -11.66
C LEU A 131 2.96 -3.47 -11.50
N ALA A 132 1.94 -2.80 -10.97
CA ALA A 132 0.62 -3.38 -10.82
C ALA A 132 -0.05 -3.68 -12.17
N ILE A 133 0.06 -2.78 -13.16
CA ILE A 133 -0.46 -3.04 -14.52
C ILE A 133 0.26 -4.20 -15.19
N VAL A 134 1.59 -4.25 -15.11
CA VAL A 134 2.39 -5.38 -15.64
C VAL A 134 1.99 -6.67 -14.98
N GLN A 135 1.86 -6.66 -13.65
CA GLN A 135 1.45 -7.83 -12.88
C GLN A 135 0.02 -8.29 -13.23
N PHE A 136 -0.92 -7.36 -13.41
CA PHE A 136 -2.26 -7.68 -13.89
C PHE A 136 -2.20 -8.33 -15.28
N GLY A 137 -1.37 -7.81 -16.20
CA GLY A 137 -1.10 -8.41 -17.50
C GLY A 137 -0.60 -9.86 -17.40
N ILE A 138 0.31 -10.13 -16.47
CA ILE A 138 0.81 -11.48 -16.19
C ILE A 138 -0.33 -12.38 -15.67
N PHE A 139 -1.17 -11.89 -14.76
CA PHE A 139 -2.29 -12.66 -14.21
C PHE A 139 -3.30 -13.11 -15.26
N ILE A 140 -3.68 -12.22 -16.18
CA ILE A 140 -4.65 -12.57 -17.24
C ILE A 140 -4.09 -13.59 -18.24
N THR A 141 -2.76 -13.71 -18.35
CA THR A 141 -2.11 -14.73 -19.20
C THR A 141 -2.03 -16.11 -18.54
N GLY A 142 -2.36 -16.22 -17.24
CA GLY A 142 -2.22 -17.46 -16.47
C GLY A 142 -0.78 -17.81 -16.10
N ALA A 143 0.18 -16.91 -16.34
CA ALA A 143 1.58 -17.10 -15.99
C ALA A 143 1.79 -17.18 -14.46
N ALA A 144 2.86 -17.87 -14.05
CA ALA A 144 3.17 -18.09 -12.64
C ALA A 144 3.39 -16.77 -11.90
N TYR A 145 2.83 -16.67 -10.70
CA TYR A 145 2.96 -15.50 -9.85
C TYR A 145 4.40 -15.31 -9.36
N VAL A 146 5.00 -14.17 -9.69
CA VAL A 146 6.37 -13.84 -9.28
C VAL A 146 6.37 -13.09 -7.95
N PHE A 147 6.25 -13.83 -6.84
CA PHE A 147 6.19 -13.27 -5.48
C PHE A 147 7.37 -12.36 -5.14
N ALA A 148 8.59 -12.73 -5.52
CA ALA A 148 9.81 -11.99 -5.20
C ALA A 148 9.83 -10.57 -5.81
N LEU A 149 9.31 -10.41 -7.03
CA LEU A 149 9.21 -9.12 -7.70
C LEU A 149 8.25 -8.19 -6.95
N ASN A 150 7.17 -8.77 -6.40
CA ASN A 150 6.19 -8.04 -5.61
C ASN A 150 6.72 -7.63 -4.24
N VAL A 151 7.43 -8.52 -3.55
CA VAL A 151 8.01 -8.19 -2.24
C VAL A 151 9.11 -7.12 -2.39
N LEU A 152 10.06 -7.30 -3.31
CA LEU A 152 11.17 -6.35 -3.46
C LEU A 152 10.72 -5.02 -4.10
N GLY A 153 9.96 -5.09 -5.20
CA GLY A 153 9.56 -3.89 -5.94
C GLY A 153 8.47 -3.09 -5.22
N LEU A 154 7.46 -3.77 -4.68
CA LEU A 154 6.33 -3.10 -4.06
C LEU A 154 6.63 -2.69 -2.62
N VAL A 155 7.21 -3.56 -1.78
CA VAL A 155 7.38 -3.26 -0.35
C VAL A 155 8.57 -2.32 -0.13
N ALA A 156 9.76 -2.69 -0.61
CA ALA A 156 10.94 -1.84 -0.43
C ALA A 156 10.79 -0.51 -1.19
N GLY A 157 10.21 -0.55 -2.40
CA GLY A 157 9.91 0.65 -3.19
C GLY A 157 8.92 1.59 -2.50
N ASN A 158 7.83 1.07 -1.92
CA ASN A 158 6.86 1.91 -1.18
C ASN A 158 7.44 2.45 0.12
N ILE A 159 8.22 1.66 0.87
CA ILE A 159 8.89 2.15 2.08
C ILE A 159 9.84 3.28 1.71
N ALA A 160 10.68 3.10 0.69
CA ALA A 160 11.59 4.12 0.21
C ALA A 160 10.85 5.37 -0.27
N LEU A 161 9.71 5.22 -0.95
CA LEU A 161 8.87 6.34 -1.40
C LEU A 161 8.31 7.12 -0.22
N ASN A 162 7.75 6.44 0.79
CA ASN A 162 7.21 7.11 1.98
C ASN A 162 8.32 7.86 2.73
N LEU A 163 9.50 7.24 2.88
CA LEU A 163 10.67 7.91 3.46
C LEU A 163 11.10 9.13 2.63
N ALA A 164 11.13 9.03 1.31
CA ALA A 164 11.46 10.14 0.42
C ALA A 164 10.45 11.29 0.54
N ILE A 165 9.15 10.99 0.61
CA ILE A 165 8.10 12.00 0.86
C ILE A 165 8.35 12.67 2.20
N THR A 166 8.56 11.89 3.27
CA THR A 166 8.85 12.43 4.59
C THR A 166 10.06 13.35 4.54
N ILE A 167 11.21 12.89 4.04
CA ILE A 167 12.44 13.69 4.02
C ILE A 167 12.29 14.98 3.21
N THR A 168 11.61 14.93 2.07
CA THR A 168 11.53 16.06 1.13
C THR A 168 10.45 17.07 1.49
N MET A 169 9.36 16.61 2.08
CA MET A 169 8.22 17.45 2.47
C MET A 169 8.25 17.84 3.94
N TRP A 170 9.10 17.22 4.76
CA TRP A 170 9.30 17.61 6.14
C TRP A 170 10.03 18.94 6.21
N GLN A 171 9.25 20.02 6.37
CA GLN A 171 9.76 21.29 6.83
C GLN A 171 9.42 21.43 8.31
N PRO A 172 10.39 21.39 9.23
CA PRO A 172 10.14 21.75 10.62
C PRO A 172 9.58 23.18 10.63
N SER A 173 8.51 23.42 11.38
CA SER A 173 7.87 24.74 11.36
C SER A 173 8.88 25.81 11.79
N LYS A 174 8.94 26.92 11.04
CA LYS A 174 9.84 28.04 11.35
C LYS A 174 9.60 28.53 12.78
N GLU A 175 8.37 28.43 13.27
CA GLU A 175 8.01 28.71 14.67
C GLU A 175 8.70 27.78 15.66
N LEU A 176 8.64 26.45 15.46
CA LEU A 176 9.31 25.49 16.34
C LEU A 176 10.82 25.73 16.40
N ILE A 177 11.44 25.99 15.24
CA ILE A 177 12.87 26.33 15.16
C ILE A 177 13.17 27.64 15.91
N SER A 178 12.33 28.66 15.74
CA SER A 178 12.51 29.96 16.40
C SER A 178 12.36 29.86 17.92
N THR A 179 11.44 29.03 18.42
CA THR A 179 11.20 28.81 19.85
C THR A 179 12.36 28.04 20.47
N LEU A 180 12.88 27.01 19.80
CA LEU A 180 14.05 26.26 20.25
C LEU A 180 15.33 27.14 20.28
N LEU A 181 15.53 27.97 19.26
CA LEU A 181 16.65 28.91 19.21
C LEU A 181 16.55 30.00 20.29
N LYS A 182 15.34 30.50 20.58
CA LYS A 182 15.12 31.44 21.70
C LYS A 182 15.41 30.79 23.05
N SER A 183 14.89 29.58 23.28
CA SER A 183 15.08 28.83 24.53
C SER A 183 16.56 28.54 24.81
N SER A 184 17.32 28.13 23.79
CA SER A 184 18.77 27.92 23.87
C SER A 184 19.53 29.18 24.28
N LYS A 185 19.22 30.34 23.65
CA LYS A 185 19.87 31.62 23.99
C LYS A 185 19.57 32.10 25.41
N THR A 186 18.36 31.85 25.93
CA THR A 186 18.03 32.20 27.33
C THR A 186 18.75 31.32 28.34
N MET A 187 18.97 30.03 28.05
CA MET A 187 19.78 29.15 28.91
C MET A 187 21.25 29.56 28.96
N GLU A 188 21.85 29.96 27.82
CA GLU A 188 23.25 30.41 27.79
C GLU A 188 23.47 31.71 28.56
N ARG A 189 22.51 32.65 28.55
CA ARG A 189 22.59 33.87 29.37
C ARG A 189 22.51 33.58 30.86
N GLY A 190 21.56 32.77 31.31
CA GLY A 190 21.45 32.40 32.72
C GLY A 190 22.70 31.69 33.28
N LYS A 191 23.46 31.00 32.42
CA LYS A 191 24.72 30.35 32.81
C LYS A 191 25.91 31.32 32.88
N LYS A 192 25.89 32.43 32.13
CA LYS A 192 26.90 33.50 32.24
C LYS A 192 26.66 34.41 33.44
N ASP A 193 25.41 34.59 33.85
CA ASP A 193 25.05 35.43 34.99
C ASP A 193 25.24 34.72 36.35
N SER A 194 25.68 33.44 36.35
CA SER A 194 25.92 32.60 37.52
C SER A 194 27.39 32.19 37.72
N GLN A 195 28.32 32.79 36.97
CA GLN A 195 29.77 32.70 37.16
C GLN A 195 30.33 34.07 37.57
#